data_AF-A0A0R3PVG0-F1
#
_entry.id   AF-A0A0R3PVG0-F1
#
_cell.length_a   1.000
_cell.length_b   1.000
_cell.length_c   1.000
_cell.angle_alpha   90.00
_cell.angle_beta   90.00
_cell.angle_gamma   90.00
#
_symmetry.space_group_name_H-M   'P 1'
#
loop_
_entity.id
_entity.type
_entity.pdbx_description
1 polymer ?
#
loop_
_entity_poly.entity_id
_entity_poly.type
_entity_poly.pdbx_seq_one_letter_code
_entity_poly.pdbx_strand_id
1 'polypeptide(L)'
;MDEWILLDEVDVIALWPKEQQKNVESSKWQERKEALEVLAQLIEKHPRLSTVSMTIYGEVMDNLKKILAHDSNINVVAVALRVLGGLARGLRNQFSCFVSMVWSVMLEKAKDKKPAVQSALGIALDAVSDSCGSDRITKDLCEHLLKPNPQSKQCLCSFLFRYFIRQNELSMEFAKAVLPIVVKLVSDSSPSVREAACSSLGSARRLLGKGLDVFLNPLISEKTKLDKQYATMEFSVLYCYVYQVASKKWQERKEAFDSILSIMESAPRVAISPQLQQIMTTILKVMDKDVNINVASTCAKSMTKLALSMRTDFAVMVMAVVFDKLKEKKAVLRSELVELCDAAATTTPLECYTEAVCDGLAKSNPQSRAQTALFLSRLLSRHNSSTFPIEAIKQIMPGILKCSSDADGEVREAAFRVMAAILRCVGMPASKRFLCTLILFEKIRAEFGDKAAPEILRLRVSITKNPKVRWPVVLDVTRL
;
A
#
# COMPACT_ATOMS: atom_id res chain seq x y z
N MET A 1 -16.84 -21.24 -3.10
CA MET A 1 -17.65 -21.41 -4.32
C MET A 1 -17.60 -20.08 -5.06
N ASP A 2 -17.30 -20.07 -6.35
CA ASP A 2 -17.23 -18.84 -7.16
C ASP A 2 -18.64 -18.22 -7.28
N GLU A 3 -18.80 -16.96 -6.84
CA GLU A 3 -20.07 -16.24 -6.84
C GLU A 3 -20.71 -16.19 -8.25
N TRP A 4 -19.91 -16.21 -9.32
CA TRP A 4 -20.40 -16.18 -10.69
C TRP A 4 -21.19 -17.43 -11.11
N ILE A 5 -20.83 -18.60 -10.57
CA ILE A 5 -21.51 -19.88 -10.89
C ILE A 5 -22.95 -19.90 -10.33
N LEU A 6 -23.22 -19.07 -9.33
CA LEU A 6 -24.54 -18.92 -8.71
C LEU A 6 -25.45 -17.97 -9.48
N LEU A 7 -24.93 -17.24 -10.47
CA LEU A 7 -25.71 -16.34 -11.31
C LEU A 7 -26.49 -17.12 -12.37
N ASP A 8 -27.64 -16.56 -12.75
CA ASP A 8 -28.44 -17.06 -13.87
C ASP A 8 -27.69 -16.85 -15.19
N GLU A 9 -27.69 -17.90 -16.01
CA GLU A 9 -27.16 -17.85 -17.37
C GLU A 9 -28.19 -17.22 -18.31
N VAL A 10 -27.78 -16.19 -19.06
CA VAL A 10 -28.69 -15.43 -19.91
C VAL A 10 -28.17 -15.32 -21.34
N ASP A 11 -29.02 -15.63 -22.31
CA ASP A 11 -28.77 -15.34 -23.72
C ASP A 11 -29.08 -13.86 -24.03
N VAL A 12 -28.06 -13.01 -23.91
CA VAL A 12 -28.18 -11.58 -24.22
C VAL A 12 -28.39 -11.29 -25.70
N ILE A 13 -28.05 -12.22 -26.60
CA ILE A 13 -28.27 -12.06 -28.04
C ILE A 13 -29.76 -12.16 -28.36
N ALA A 14 -30.46 -13.10 -27.71
CA ALA A 14 -31.91 -13.21 -27.81
C ALA A 14 -32.64 -11.95 -27.29
N LEU A 15 -32.05 -11.24 -26.32
CA LEU A 15 -32.57 -9.99 -25.76
C LEU A 15 -32.18 -8.75 -26.56
N TRP A 16 -31.17 -8.83 -27.43
CA TRP A 16 -30.68 -7.70 -28.20
C TRP A 16 -31.59 -7.44 -29.40
N PRO A 17 -32.28 -6.28 -29.51
CA PRO A 17 -33.27 -6.06 -30.55
C PRO A 17 -32.71 -6.25 -31.97
N LYS A 18 -33.45 -6.96 -32.83
CA LYS A 18 -33.02 -7.28 -34.21
C LYS A 18 -32.65 -6.05 -35.05
N GLU A 19 -33.33 -4.92 -34.83
CA GLU A 19 -33.00 -3.65 -35.47
C GLU A 19 -31.62 -3.15 -35.02
N GLN A 20 -31.34 -3.21 -33.72
CA GLN A 20 -30.04 -2.81 -33.17
C GLN A 20 -28.92 -3.75 -33.64
N GLN A 21 -29.17 -5.05 -33.81
CA GLN A 21 -28.20 -5.97 -34.40
C GLN A 21 -27.77 -5.53 -35.81
N LYS A 22 -28.72 -5.08 -36.65
CA LYS A 22 -28.44 -4.55 -37.99
C LYS A 22 -27.72 -3.19 -37.94
N ASN A 23 -28.09 -2.34 -36.98
CA ASN A 23 -27.54 -0.99 -36.86
C ASN A 23 -26.03 -0.96 -36.56
N VAL A 24 -25.43 -2.08 -36.13
CA VAL A 24 -23.97 -2.22 -35.98
C VAL A 24 -23.21 -1.93 -37.28
N GLU A 25 -23.83 -2.22 -38.43
CA GLU A 25 -23.25 -1.97 -39.76
C GLU A 25 -23.77 -0.67 -40.41
N SER A 26 -24.54 0.15 -39.68
CA SER A 26 -25.10 1.39 -40.22
C SER A 26 -24.01 2.35 -40.69
N SER A 27 -24.30 3.11 -41.75
CA SER A 27 -23.46 4.23 -42.18
C SER A 27 -23.42 5.37 -41.16
N LYS A 28 -24.46 5.51 -40.31
CA LYS A 28 -24.53 6.55 -39.27
C LYS A 28 -23.86 6.07 -37.98
N TRP A 29 -22.83 6.78 -37.54
CA TRP A 29 -22.06 6.38 -36.35
C TRP A 29 -22.90 6.39 -35.07
N GLN A 30 -23.93 7.24 -34.97
CA GLN A 30 -24.83 7.29 -33.81
C GLN A 30 -25.62 5.98 -33.68
N GLU A 31 -26.15 5.46 -34.80
CA GLU A 31 -26.88 4.19 -34.82
C GLU A 31 -25.96 3.03 -34.44
N ARG A 32 -24.71 2.99 -34.94
CA ARG A 32 -23.71 1.99 -34.53
C ARG A 32 -23.39 2.07 -33.04
N LYS A 33 -23.19 3.29 -32.52
CA LYS A 33 -22.91 3.51 -31.10
C LYS A 33 -24.07 3.04 -30.24
N GLU A 34 -25.30 3.44 -30.57
CA GLU A 34 -26.50 3.07 -29.84
C GLU A 34 -26.72 1.55 -29.83
N ALA A 35 -26.53 0.90 -30.98
CA ALA A 35 -26.61 -0.55 -31.10
C ALA A 35 -25.69 -1.28 -30.11
N LEU A 36 -24.42 -0.86 -30.06
CA LEU A 36 -23.43 -1.44 -29.15
C LEU A 36 -23.65 -1.03 -27.69
N GLU A 37 -24.22 0.15 -27.45
CA GLU A 37 -24.57 0.63 -26.11
C GLU A 37 -25.66 -0.24 -25.49
N VAL A 38 -26.71 -0.56 -26.27
CA VAL A 38 -27.77 -1.47 -25.85
C VAL A 38 -27.21 -2.86 -25.52
N LEU A 39 -26.32 -3.40 -26.36
CA LEU A 39 -25.68 -4.69 -26.07
C LEU A 39 -24.80 -4.64 -24.82
N ALA A 40 -24.00 -3.58 -24.65
CA ALA A 40 -23.16 -3.42 -23.47
C ALA A 40 -23.99 -3.38 -22.18
N GLN A 41 -25.13 -2.68 -22.18
CA GLN A 41 -26.04 -2.61 -21.05
C GLN A 41 -26.67 -3.97 -20.72
N LEU A 42 -27.05 -4.76 -21.73
CA LEU A 42 -27.53 -6.13 -21.53
C LEU A 42 -26.46 -7.01 -20.87
N ILE A 43 -25.20 -6.91 -21.31
CA ILE A 43 -24.08 -7.66 -20.74
C ILE A 43 -23.79 -7.21 -19.29
N GLU A 44 -23.80 -5.91 -19.01
CA GLU A 44 -23.58 -5.37 -17.66
C GLU A 44 -24.69 -5.83 -16.69
N LYS A 45 -25.94 -5.92 -17.16
CA LYS A 45 -27.07 -6.41 -16.37
C LYS A 45 -27.03 -7.93 -16.14
N HIS A 46 -26.37 -8.68 -17.03
CA HIS A 46 -26.34 -10.14 -17.01
C HIS A 46 -24.88 -10.66 -17.05
N PRO A 47 -24.19 -10.75 -15.90
CA PRO A 47 -22.75 -11.06 -15.87
C PRO A 47 -22.36 -12.49 -16.27
N ARG A 48 -23.32 -13.43 -16.37
CA ARG A 48 -23.11 -14.79 -16.85
C ARG A 48 -23.87 -14.99 -18.16
N LEU A 49 -23.12 -15.09 -19.25
CA LEU A 49 -23.68 -15.16 -20.60
C LEU A 49 -23.84 -16.61 -21.05
N SER A 50 -24.92 -16.88 -21.77
CA SER A 50 -25.18 -18.21 -22.31
C SER A 50 -24.30 -18.55 -23.51
N THR A 51 -23.96 -19.83 -23.66
CA THR A 51 -23.24 -20.35 -24.82
C THR A 51 -24.14 -20.84 -25.95
N VAL A 52 -25.46 -20.68 -25.85
CA VAL A 52 -26.41 -21.12 -26.90
C VAL A 52 -26.21 -20.33 -28.21
N SER A 53 -25.84 -19.05 -28.10
CA SER A 53 -25.67 -18.14 -29.24
C SER A 53 -24.21 -17.99 -29.72
N MET A 54 -23.37 -19.03 -29.55
CA MET A 54 -21.94 -18.99 -29.94
C MET A 54 -21.69 -18.66 -31.41
N THR A 55 -22.53 -19.13 -32.33
CA THR A 55 -22.40 -18.78 -33.76
C THR A 55 -22.62 -17.28 -34.00
N ILE A 56 -23.64 -16.69 -33.36
CA ILE A 56 -23.94 -15.26 -33.49
C ILE A 56 -22.85 -14.42 -32.82
N TYR A 57 -22.26 -14.91 -31.72
CA TYR A 57 -21.08 -14.25 -31.15
C TYR A 57 -19.93 -14.16 -32.16
N GLY A 58 -19.73 -15.15 -33.03
CA GLY A 58 -18.75 -15.08 -34.12
C GLY A 58 -18.97 -13.89 -35.05
N GLU A 59 -20.22 -13.67 -35.49
CA GLU A 59 -20.59 -12.52 -36.33
C GLU A 59 -20.39 -11.18 -35.59
N VAL A 60 -20.74 -11.15 -34.31
CA VAL A 60 -20.49 -9.98 -33.45
C VAL A 60 -18.99 -9.69 -33.34
N MET A 61 -18.13 -10.71 -33.18
CA MET A 61 -16.67 -10.53 -33.13
C MET A 61 -16.12 -9.98 -34.45
N ASP A 62 -16.63 -10.43 -35.60
CA ASP A 62 -16.24 -9.90 -36.90
C ASP A 62 -16.64 -8.43 -37.06
N ASN A 63 -17.83 -8.06 -36.62
CA ASN A 63 -18.28 -6.67 -36.63
C ASN A 63 -17.44 -5.78 -35.69
N LEU A 64 -17.16 -6.26 -34.48
CA LEU A 64 -16.30 -5.56 -33.53
C LEU A 64 -14.88 -5.42 -34.10
N LYS A 65 -14.32 -6.46 -34.73
CA LYS A 65 -13.02 -6.40 -35.41
C LYS A 65 -12.98 -5.31 -36.49
N LYS A 66 -14.00 -5.26 -37.37
CA LYS A 66 -14.11 -4.22 -38.41
C LYS A 66 -14.19 -2.82 -37.81
N ILE A 67 -15.00 -2.64 -36.76
CA ILE A 67 -15.16 -1.36 -36.06
C ILE A 67 -13.85 -0.92 -35.43
N LEU A 68 -13.14 -1.81 -34.71
CA LEU A 68 -11.85 -1.48 -34.14
C LEU A 68 -10.82 -1.14 -35.22
N ALA A 69 -10.83 -1.83 -36.36
CA ALA A 69 -9.89 -1.58 -37.43
C ALA A 69 -10.15 -0.26 -38.18
N HIS A 70 -11.42 0.08 -38.43
CA HIS A 70 -11.78 1.04 -39.47
C HIS A 70 -12.79 2.13 -39.06
N ASP A 71 -13.43 2.06 -37.89
CA ASP A 71 -14.39 3.09 -37.51
C ASP A 71 -13.69 4.41 -37.18
N SER A 72 -14.09 5.48 -37.86
CA SER A 72 -13.51 6.81 -37.68
C SER A 72 -13.99 7.51 -36.41
N ASN A 73 -15.08 7.04 -35.80
CA ASN A 73 -15.64 7.64 -34.60
C ASN A 73 -15.15 6.92 -33.33
N ILE A 74 -14.31 7.62 -32.57
CA ILE A 74 -13.72 7.08 -31.33
C ILE A 74 -14.75 6.64 -30.27
N ASN A 75 -15.96 7.20 -30.29
CA ASN A 75 -16.99 6.81 -29.32
C ASN A 75 -17.57 5.44 -29.68
N VAL A 76 -17.70 5.11 -30.97
CA VAL A 76 -18.12 3.78 -31.42
C VAL A 76 -17.03 2.77 -31.05
N VAL A 77 -15.75 3.10 -31.30
CA VAL A 77 -14.60 2.27 -30.93
C VAL A 77 -14.56 2.01 -29.42
N ALA A 78 -14.78 3.04 -28.59
CA ALA A 78 -14.78 2.90 -27.14
C ALA A 78 -15.90 1.96 -26.64
N VAL A 79 -17.12 2.08 -27.18
CA VAL A 79 -18.23 1.19 -26.81
C VAL A 79 -17.99 -0.23 -27.34
N ALA A 80 -17.41 -0.39 -28.53
CA ALA A 80 -17.02 -1.71 -29.07
C ALA A 80 -16.02 -2.44 -28.17
N LEU A 81 -14.99 -1.73 -27.67
CA LEU A 81 -14.05 -2.28 -26.68
C LEU A 81 -14.76 -2.70 -25.39
N ARG A 82 -15.73 -1.90 -24.92
CA ARG A 82 -16.52 -2.25 -23.73
C ARG A 82 -17.36 -3.52 -23.96
N VAL A 83 -18.00 -3.66 -25.13
CA VAL A 83 -18.71 -4.88 -25.52
C VAL A 83 -17.76 -6.08 -25.52
N LEU A 84 -16.59 -5.99 -26.17
CA LEU A 84 -15.59 -7.05 -26.19
C LEU A 84 -15.18 -7.48 -24.77
N GLY A 85 -14.87 -6.51 -23.91
CA GLY A 85 -14.51 -6.78 -22.52
C GLY A 85 -15.65 -7.42 -21.72
N GLY A 86 -16.88 -6.98 -21.95
CA GLY A 86 -18.07 -7.56 -21.35
C GLY A 86 -18.29 -9.01 -21.78
N LEU A 87 -18.21 -9.30 -23.09
CA LEU A 87 -18.33 -10.64 -23.64
C LEU A 87 -17.25 -11.58 -23.07
N ALA A 88 -16.00 -11.12 -23.00
CA ALA A 88 -14.91 -11.92 -22.44
C ALA A 88 -15.12 -12.27 -20.95
N ARG A 89 -15.57 -11.31 -20.13
CA ARG A 89 -15.93 -11.60 -18.71
C ARG A 89 -17.13 -12.51 -18.57
N GLY A 90 -18.13 -12.30 -19.43
CA GLY A 90 -19.41 -12.98 -19.37
C GLY A 90 -19.37 -14.43 -19.86
N LEU A 91 -18.49 -14.74 -20.82
CA LEU A 91 -18.29 -16.09 -21.37
C LEU A 91 -17.09 -16.82 -20.72
N ARG A 92 -16.16 -16.08 -20.09
CA ARG A 92 -14.94 -16.62 -19.47
C ARG A 92 -14.17 -17.52 -20.45
N ASN A 93 -13.79 -18.73 -20.06
CA ASN A 93 -12.99 -19.66 -20.87
C ASN A 93 -13.63 -19.99 -22.23
N GLN A 94 -14.96 -19.86 -22.36
CA GLN A 94 -15.67 -20.08 -23.62
C GLN A 94 -15.37 -18.99 -24.65
N PHE A 95 -14.89 -17.81 -24.23
CA PHE A 95 -14.44 -16.75 -25.14
C PHE A 95 -13.14 -17.08 -25.87
N SER A 96 -12.36 -18.06 -25.37
CA SER A 96 -11.01 -18.37 -25.89
C SER A 96 -10.95 -18.66 -27.40
N CYS A 97 -12.04 -19.13 -28.01
CA CYS A 97 -12.14 -19.37 -29.44
C CYS A 97 -12.14 -18.09 -30.29
N PHE A 98 -12.54 -16.95 -29.71
CA PHE A 98 -12.64 -15.67 -30.42
C PHE A 98 -11.36 -14.81 -30.31
N VAL A 99 -10.43 -15.18 -29.43
CA VAL A 99 -9.22 -14.38 -29.15
C VAL A 99 -8.41 -14.11 -30.41
N SER A 100 -8.21 -15.11 -31.27
CA SER A 100 -7.46 -14.95 -32.54
C SER A 100 -8.13 -13.99 -33.53
N MET A 101 -9.44 -13.75 -33.42
CA MET A 101 -10.16 -12.82 -34.29
C MET A 101 -9.91 -11.37 -33.89
N VAL A 102 -9.82 -11.09 -32.58
CA VAL A 102 -9.88 -9.72 -32.04
C VAL A 102 -8.60 -9.23 -31.37
N TRP A 103 -7.74 -10.13 -30.88
CA TRP A 103 -6.58 -9.77 -30.05
C TRP A 103 -5.62 -8.81 -30.76
N SER A 104 -5.18 -9.14 -31.96
CA SER A 104 -4.24 -8.32 -32.73
C SER A 104 -4.79 -6.92 -33.05
N VAL A 105 -6.08 -6.81 -33.42
CA VAL A 105 -6.70 -5.50 -33.71
C VAL A 105 -6.89 -4.67 -32.43
N MET A 106 -7.09 -5.30 -31.27
CA MET A 106 -7.09 -4.60 -29.99
C MET A 106 -5.70 -4.04 -29.66
N LEU A 107 -4.64 -4.81 -29.86
CA LEU A 107 -3.26 -4.34 -29.65
C LEU A 107 -2.92 -3.15 -30.56
N GLU A 108 -3.43 -3.14 -31.80
CA GLU A 108 -3.31 -1.99 -32.71
C GLU A 108 -3.95 -0.69 -32.17
N LYS A 109 -4.95 -0.79 -31.28
CA LYS A 109 -5.56 0.40 -30.64
C LYS A 109 -4.69 0.98 -29.53
N ALA A 110 -3.64 0.30 -29.07
CA ALA A 110 -2.75 0.80 -28.01
C ALA A 110 -2.01 2.10 -28.39
N LYS A 111 -1.95 2.43 -29.69
CA LYS A 111 -1.38 3.70 -30.20
C LYS A 111 -2.31 4.91 -30.02
N ASP A 112 -3.59 4.71 -29.67
CA ASP A 112 -4.53 5.79 -29.45
C ASP A 112 -4.19 6.57 -28.17
N LYS A 113 -4.38 7.88 -28.20
CA LYS A 113 -4.08 8.80 -27.08
C LYS A 113 -5.34 9.31 -26.37
N LYS A 114 -6.53 9.01 -26.89
CA LYS A 114 -7.79 9.49 -26.33
C LYS A 114 -8.11 8.72 -25.05
N PRO A 115 -8.33 9.39 -23.90
CA PRO A 115 -8.59 8.71 -22.63
C PRO A 115 -9.76 7.72 -22.67
N ALA A 116 -10.83 8.05 -23.41
CA ALA A 116 -11.98 7.17 -23.58
C ALA A 116 -11.61 5.82 -24.21
N VAL A 117 -10.77 5.84 -25.27
CA VAL A 117 -10.29 4.61 -25.94
C VAL A 117 -9.29 3.88 -25.05
N GLN A 118 -8.36 4.60 -24.41
CA GLN A 118 -7.35 3.98 -23.55
C GLN A 118 -7.95 3.25 -22.35
N SER A 119 -8.95 3.86 -21.69
CA SER A 119 -9.65 3.25 -20.57
C SER A 119 -10.41 1.99 -21.01
N ALA A 120 -11.21 2.10 -22.07
CA ALA A 120 -11.97 0.99 -22.61
C ALA A 120 -11.05 -0.16 -23.11
N LEU A 121 -9.94 0.18 -23.78
CA LEU A 121 -8.96 -0.79 -24.25
C LEU A 121 -8.29 -1.51 -23.10
N GLY A 122 -7.88 -0.78 -22.06
CA GLY A 122 -7.25 -1.38 -20.88
C GLY A 122 -8.17 -2.42 -20.25
N ILE A 123 -9.43 -2.08 -20.03
CA ILE A 123 -10.48 -2.94 -19.47
C ILE A 123 -10.73 -4.17 -20.36
N ALA A 124 -10.72 -3.99 -21.69
CA ALA A 124 -10.95 -5.06 -22.65
C ALA A 124 -9.76 -6.02 -22.77
N LEU A 125 -8.53 -5.50 -22.85
CA LEU A 125 -7.31 -6.32 -22.86
C LEU A 125 -7.23 -7.22 -21.62
N ASP A 126 -7.58 -6.67 -20.45
CA ASP A 126 -7.61 -7.43 -19.20
C ASP A 126 -8.60 -8.59 -19.28
N ALA A 127 -9.84 -8.30 -19.68
CA ALA A 127 -10.89 -9.31 -19.76
C ALA A 127 -10.56 -10.42 -20.78
N VAL A 128 -10.02 -10.04 -21.94
CA VAL A 128 -9.65 -10.99 -22.99
C VAL A 128 -8.46 -11.85 -22.56
N SER A 129 -7.43 -11.26 -21.95
CA SER A 129 -6.27 -12.03 -21.47
C SER A 129 -6.63 -13.04 -20.40
N ASP A 130 -7.60 -12.73 -19.54
CA ASP A 130 -8.03 -13.60 -18.46
C ASP A 130 -8.96 -14.74 -18.95
N SER A 131 -9.40 -14.69 -20.22
CA SER A 131 -10.29 -15.69 -20.83
C SER A 131 -9.55 -16.83 -21.54
N CYS A 132 -8.22 -16.78 -21.61
CA CYS A 132 -7.41 -17.74 -22.34
C CYS A 132 -6.03 -17.97 -21.70
N GLY A 133 -5.36 -19.05 -22.12
CA GLY A 133 -3.94 -19.27 -21.80
C GLY A 133 -3.03 -18.21 -22.43
N SER A 134 -1.91 -17.94 -21.77
CA SER A 134 -0.95 -16.92 -22.19
C SER A 134 -0.32 -17.19 -23.57
N ASP A 135 -0.25 -18.47 -23.97
CA ASP A 135 0.22 -18.92 -25.28
C ASP A 135 -0.52 -18.22 -26.43
N ARG A 136 -1.84 -18.02 -26.30
CA ARG A 136 -2.69 -17.41 -27.34
C ARG A 136 -2.42 -15.93 -27.58
N ILE A 137 -1.90 -15.23 -26.58
CA ILE A 137 -1.66 -13.78 -26.64
C ILE A 137 -0.19 -13.41 -26.85
N THR A 138 0.73 -14.34 -26.60
CA THR A 138 2.18 -14.06 -26.51
C THR A 138 2.74 -13.48 -27.80
N LYS A 139 2.51 -14.16 -28.94
CA LYS A 139 3.15 -13.82 -30.21
C LYS A 139 2.82 -12.39 -30.64
N ASP A 140 1.53 -12.08 -30.78
CA ASP A 140 1.08 -10.77 -31.24
C ASP A 140 1.47 -9.66 -30.25
N LEU A 141 1.47 -9.95 -28.94
CA LEU A 141 1.89 -9.00 -27.91
C LEU A 141 3.37 -8.62 -28.07
N CYS A 142 4.25 -9.61 -28.25
CA CYS A 142 5.67 -9.38 -28.52
C CYS A 142 5.88 -8.56 -29.79
N GLU A 143 5.19 -8.90 -30.88
CA GLU A 143 5.26 -8.17 -32.14
C GLU A 143 4.87 -6.69 -31.96
N HIS A 144 3.82 -6.41 -31.19
CA HIS A 144 3.37 -5.03 -30.93
C HIS A 144 4.28 -4.24 -29.99
N LEU A 145 4.88 -4.89 -28.98
CA LEU A 145 5.86 -4.24 -28.08
C LEU A 145 7.14 -3.81 -28.80
N LEU A 146 7.50 -4.49 -29.89
CA LEU A 146 8.67 -4.18 -30.70
C LEU A 146 8.43 -3.05 -31.72
N LYS A 147 7.17 -2.66 -31.98
CA LYS A 147 6.86 -1.55 -32.90
C LYS A 147 7.42 -0.23 -32.36
N PRO A 148 7.95 0.67 -33.21
CA PRO A 148 8.57 1.93 -32.78
C PRO A 148 7.54 3.02 -32.42
N ASN A 149 6.50 2.69 -31.65
CA ASN A 149 5.48 3.63 -31.20
C ASN A 149 5.50 3.75 -29.66
N PRO A 150 5.99 4.88 -29.11
CA PRO A 150 6.07 5.07 -27.66
C PRO A 150 4.74 4.97 -26.92
N GLN A 151 3.64 5.44 -27.54
CA GLN A 151 2.32 5.37 -26.93
C GLN A 151 1.85 3.91 -26.79
N SER A 152 2.03 3.13 -27.86
CA SER A 152 1.71 1.70 -27.87
C SER A 152 2.54 0.96 -26.83
N LYS A 153 3.86 1.16 -26.79
CA LYS A 153 4.75 0.54 -25.80
C LYS A 153 4.33 0.86 -24.37
N GLN A 154 4.06 2.13 -24.06
CA GLN A 154 3.63 2.56 -22.73
C GLN A 154 2.28 1.91 -22.34
N CYS A 155 1.31 1.88 -23.24
CA CYS A 155 0.02 1.24 -23.00
C CYS A 155 0.16 -0.28 -22.76
N LEU A 156 0.97 -0.97 -23.57
CA LEU A 156 1.16 -2.41 -23.46
C LEU A 156 1.98 -2.81 -22.22
N CYS A 157 2.98 -2.02 -21.82
CA CYS A 157 3.64 -2.21 -20.53
C CYS A 157 2.67 -1.98 -19.36
N SER A 158 1.76 -1.01 -19.47
CA SER A 158 0.71 -0.78 -18.45
C SER A 158 -0.33 -1.91 -18.43
N PHE A 159 -0.59 -2.57 -19.56
CA PHE A 159 -1.35 -3.82 -19.60
C PHE A 159 -0.58 -4.94 -18.91
N LEU A 160 0.70 -5.17 -19.24
CA LEU A 160 1.51 -6.21 -18.60
C LEU A 160 1.60 -6.04 -17.08
N PHE A 161 1.72 -4.80 -16.61
CA PHE A 161 1.64 -4.48 -15.19
C PHE A 161 0.38 -5.04 -14.53
N ARG A 162 -0.79 -4.72 -15.11
CA ARG A 162 -2.08 -5.19 -14.59
C ARG A 162 -2.25 -6.70 -14.78
N TYR A 163 -1.80 -7.25 -15.91
CA TYR A 163 -1.80 -8.68 -16.19
C TYR A 163 -1.05 -9.44 -15.09
N PHE A 164 0.20 -9.06 -14.81
CA PHE A 164 1.00 -9.70 -13.76
C PHE A 164 0.41 -9.52 -12.36
N ILE A 165 -0.34 -8.45 -12.06
CA ILE A 165 -1.06 -8.30 -10.78
C ILE A 165 -2.20 -9.31 -10.65
N ARG A 166 -2.94 -9.58 -11.74
CA ARG A 166 -4.08 -10.50 -11.73
C ARG A 166 -3.70 -11.98 -11.73
N GLN A 167 -2.49 -12.32 -12.18
CA GLN A 167 -2.01 -13.70 -12.16
C GLN A 167 -1.62 -14.13 -10.73
N ASN A 168 -1.79 -15.42 -10.43
CA ASN A 168 -1.22 -16.04 -9.22
C ASN A 168 0.11 -16.74 -9.51
N GLU A 169 0.26 -17.26 -10.73
CA GLU A 169 1.46 -17.93 -11.22
C GLU A 169 1.80 -17.40 -12.61
N LEU A 170 3.07 -17.50 -13.01
CA LEU A 170 3.53 -17.05 -14.32
C LEU A 170 4.11 -18.20 -15.12
N SER A 171 3.57 -18.44 -16.33
CA SER A 171 4.20 -19.34 -17.30
C SER A 171 5.61 -18.85 -17.63
N MET A 172 6.58 -19.75 -17.51
CA MET A 172 7.98 -19.43 -17.83
C MET A 172 8.20 -19.24 -19.33
N GLU A 173 7.39 -19.86 -20.18
CA GLU A 173 7.38 -19.64 -21.63
C GLU A 173 6.98 -18.20 -21.95
N PHE A 174 5.89 -17.72 -21.34
CA PHE A 174 5.46 -16.33 -21.46
C PHE A 174 6.52 -15.37 -20.92
N ALA A 175 7.07 -15.65 -19.74
CA ALA A 175 8.11 -14.83 -19.13
C ALA A 175 9.36 -14.72 -20.03
N LYS A 176 9.84 -15.85 -20.59
CA LYS A 176 10.99 -15.88 -21.49
C LYS A 176 10.75 -15.14 -22.80
N ALA A 177 9.52 -15.11 -23.31
CA ALA A 177 9.18 -14.37 -24.53
C ALA A 177 9.06 -12.86 -24.27
N VAL A 178 8.38 -12.47 -23.19
CA VAL A 178 7.96 -11.07 -22.97
C VAL A 178 8.98 -10.26 -22.16
N LEU A 179 9.53 -10.80 -21.07
CA LEU A 179 10.37 -10.02 -20.15
C LEU A 179 11.64 -9.47 -20.79
N PRO A 180 12.36 -10.17 -21.70
CA PRO A 180 13.52 -9.58 -22.38
C PRO A 180 13.18 -8.31 -23.18
N ILE A 181 11.95 -8.22 -23.72
CA ILE A 181 11.49 -7.02 -24.42
C ILE A 181 11.27 -5.89 -23.41
N VAL A 182 10.55 -6.16 -22.31
CA VAL A 182 10.27 -5.17 -21.27
C VAL A 182 11.54 -4.64 -20.61
N VAL A 183 12.54 -5.51 -20.37
CA VAL A 183 13.86 -5.12 -19.84
C VAL A 183 14.55 -4.09 -20.75
N LYS A 184 14.50 -4.27 -22.08
CA LYS A 184 15.03 -3.26 -23.01
C LYS A 184 14.28 -1.93 -22.95
N LEU A 185 12.97 -1.97 -22.67
CA LEU A 185 12.14 -0.75 -22.58
C LEU A 185 12.41 0.10 -21.33
N VAL A 186 13.10 -0.43 -20.32
CA VAL A 186 13.57 0.36 -19.16
C VAL A 186 14.55 1.47 -19.56
N SER A 187 15.22 1.32 -20.70
CA SER A 187 16.13 2.30 -21.29
C SER A 187 15.56 2.94 -22.57
N ASP A 188 14.25 2.85 -22.81
CA ASP A 188 13.60 3.50 -23.96
C ASP A 188 13.76 5.03 -23.92
N SER A 189 13.79 5.68 -25.08
CA SER A 189 13.98 7.13 -25.17
C SER A 189 12.83 7.91 -24.50
N SER A 190 11.61 7.37 -24.51
CA SER A 190 10.44 7.99 -23.88
C SER A 190 10.38 7.74 -22.37
N PRO A 191 10.35 8.80 -21.51
CA PRO A 191 10.23 8.62 -20.06
C PRO A 191 9.01 7.81 -19.62
N SER A 192 7.87 7.99 -20.30
CA SER A 192 6.63 7.28 -19.96
C SER A 192 6.70 5.78 -20.28
N VAL A 193 7.49 5.40 -21.30
CA VAL A 193 7.72 3.98 -21.62
C VAL A 193 8.63 3.36 -20.56
N ARG A 194 9.70 4.06 -20.15
CA ARG A 194 10.59 3.58 -19.07
C ARG A 194 9.82 3.33 -17.78
N GLU A 195 8.99 4.29 -17.36
CA GLU A 195 8.18 4.17 -16.14
C GLU A 195 7.18 3.00 -16.20
N ALA A 196 6.47 2.84 -17.32
CA ALA A 196 5.55 1.73 -17.52
C ALA A 196 6.28 0.37 -17.56
N ALA A 197 7.46 0.29 -18.19
CA ALA A 197 8.29 -0.91 -18.22
C ALA A 197 8.79 -1.27 -16.82
N CYS A 198 9.28 -0.30 -16.04
CA CYS A 198 9.65 -0.51 -14.63
C CYS A 198 8.46 -1.01 -13.81
N SER A 199 7.29 -0.43 -14.00
CA SER A 199 6.08 -0.87 -13.31
C SER A 199 5.76 -2.33 -13.63
N SER A 200 5.78 -2.68 -14.93
CA SER A 200 5.59 -4.05 -15.39
C SER A 200 6.61 -5.03 -14.79
N LEU A 201 7.90 -4.68 -14.74
CA LEU A 201 8.91 -5.54 -14.13
C LEU A 201 8.72 -5.65 -12.61
N GLY A 202 8.30 -4.59 -11.94
CA GLY A 202 7.93 -4.63 -10.52
C GLY A 202 6.77 -5.59 -10.26
N SER A 203 5.72 -5.57 -11.08
CA SER A 203 4.64 -6.55 -10.94
C SER A 203 5.07 -7.99 -11.28
N ALA A 204 5.99 -8.18 -12.23
CA ALA A 204 6.56 -9.50 -12.53
C ALA A 204 7.44 -10.01 -11.38
N ARG A 205 8.17 -9.12 -10.69
CA ARG A 205 9.00 -9.45 -9.50
C ARG A 205 8.15 -10.07 -8.39
N ARG A 206 6.89 -9.66 -8.24
CA ARG A 206 5.95 -10.30 -7.31
C ARG A 206 5.79 -11.80 -7.58
N LEU A 207 5.66 -12.17 -8.85
CA LEU A 207 5.44 -13.56 -9.27
C LEU A 207 6.73 -14.39 -9.30
N LEU A 208 7.84 -13.79 -9.73
CA LEU A 208 9.10 -14.50 -9.97
C LEU A 208 10.10 -14.42 -8.81
N GLY A 209 9.93 -13.49 -7.87
CA GLY A 209 10.91 -13.21 -6.82
C GLY A 209 12.32 -13.00 -7.39
N LYS A 210 13.31 -13.68 -6.80
CA LYS A 210 14.71 -13.67 -7.28
C LYS A 210 14.87 -14.25 -8.70
N GLY A 211 13.90 -15.04 -9.19
CA GLY A 211 13.92 -15.54 -10.56
C GLY A 211 13.92 -14.43 -11.61
N LEU A 212 13.41 -13.22 -11.28
CA LEU A 212 13.49 -12.07 -12.19
C LEU A 212 14.93 -11.62 -12.44
N ASP A 213 15.86 -11.85 -11.49
CA ASP A 213 17.25 -11.36 -11.59
C ASP A 213 17.97 -11.90 -12.84
N VAL A 214 17.62 -13.12 -13.28
CA VAL A 214 18.15 -13.73 -14.51
C VAL A 214 17.87 -12.86 -15.74
N PHE A 215 16.73 -12.16 -15.76
CA PHE A 215 16.33 -11.26 -16.86
C PHE A 215 16.93 -9.86 -16.69
N LEU A 216 17.19 -9.42 -15.45
CA LEU A 216 17.74 -8.10 -15.15
C LEU A 216 19.25 -8.02 -15.32
N ASN A 217 19.94 -9.14 -15.54
CA ASN A 217 21.38 -9.20 -15.79
C ASN A 217 21.91 -8.13 -16.77
N PRO A 218 21.24 -7.84 -17.92
CA PRO A 218 21.69 -6.80 -18.84
C PRO A 218 21.70 -5.39 -18.25
N LEU A 219 20.94 -5.13 -17.18
CA LEU A 219 20.83 -3.82 -16.51
C LEU A 219 21.80 -3.69 -15.31
N ILE A 220 22.53 -4.75 -14.93
CA ILE A 220 23.39 -4.74 -13.73
C ILE A 220 24.57 -3.78 -13.92
N SER A 221 25.20 -3.78 -15.09
CA SER A 221 26.31 -2.87 -15.41
C SER A 221 25.91 -1.40 -15.43
N GLU A 222 24.62 -1.10 -15.60
CA GLU A 222 24.07 0.26 -15.65
C GLU A 222 23.33 0.65 -14.37
N LYS A 223 23.43 -0.15 -13.30
CA LYS A 223 22.60 0.01 -12.09
C LYS A 223 22.62 1.43 -11.53
N THR A 224 23.80 2.02 -11.38
CA THR A 224 23.97 3.40 -10.87
C THR A 224 23.33 4.46 -11.76
N LYS A 225 23.21 4.23 -13.08
CA LYS A 225 22.49 5.13 -14.00
C LYS A 225 20.98 4.94 -13.95
N LEU A 226 20.53 3.76 -13.50
CA LEU A 226 19.14 3.32 -13.48
C LEU A 226 18.54 3.30 -12.07
N ASP A 227 19.17 3.93 -11.07
CA ASP A 227 18.71 3.91 -9.67
C ASP A 227 17.23 4.31 -9.53
N LYS A 228 16.78 5.31 -10.30
CA LYS A 228 15.36 5.72 -10.32
C LYS A 228 14.44 4.62 -10.87
N GLN A 229 14.88 3.90 -11.90
CA GLN A 229 14.15 2.80 -12.51
C GLN A 229 14.07 1.60 -11.55
N TYR A 230 15.17 1.27 -10.85
CA TYR A 230 15.17 0.25 -9.80
C TYR A 230 14.23 0.61 -8.66
N ALA A 231 14.27 1.86 -8.17
CA ALA A 231 13.32 2.33 -7.17
C ALA A 231 11.85 2.21 -7.67
N THR A 232 11.58 2.58 -8.93
CA THR A 232 10.23 2.47 -9.52
C THR A 232 9.76 1.01 -9.59
N MET A 233 10.65 0.08 -9.96
CA MET A 233 10.36 -1.36 -9.95
C MET A 233 10.00 -1.82 -8.52
N GLU A 234 10.80 -1.45 -7.52
CA GLU A 234 10.57 -1.81 -6.10
C GLU A 234 9.25 -1.24 -5.56
N PHE A 235 8.97 0.04 -5.81
CA PHE A 235 7.70 0.68 -5.42
C PHE A 235 6.48 0.01 -6.08
N SER A 236 6.63 -0.45 -7.33
CA SER A 236 5.55 -1.12 -8.05
C SER A 236 5.23 -2.49 -7.44
N VAL A 237 6.23 -3.22 -6.92
CA VAL A 237 5.99 -4.45 -6.15
C VAL A 237 5.09 -4.16 -4.95
N LEU A 238 5.42 -3.10 -4.20
CA LEU A 238 4.69 -2.70 -3.01
C LEU A 238 3.22 -2.38 -3.35
N TYR A 239 2.99 -1.66 -4.45
CA TYR A 239 1.65 -1.34 -4.94
C TYR A 239 0.85 -2.58 -5.38
N CYS A 240 1.51 -3.63 -5.91
CA CYS A 240 0.84 -4.88 -6.25
C CYS A 240 0.24 -5.57 -5.02
N TYR A 241 0.98 -5.62 -3.91
CA TYR A 241 0.48 -6.19 -2.66
C TYR A 241 -0.62 -5.33 -2.04
N VAL A 242 -0.57 -4.00 -2.22
CA VAL A 242 -1.66 -3.11 -1.78
C VAL A 242 -2.99 -3.44 -2.45
N TYR A 243 -3.03 -3.90 -3.71
CA TYR A 243 -4.29 -4.38 -4.28
C TYR A 243 -4.86 -5.61 -3.58
N GLN A 244 -3.99 -6.51 -3.12
CA GLN A 244 -4.41 -7.74 -2.45
C GLN A 244 -4.97 -7.49 -1.04
N VAL A 245 -4.71 -6.33 -0.44
CA VAL A 245 -5.26 -5.98 0.89
C VAL A 245 -6.78 -5.78 0.87
N ALA A 246 -7.41 -5.66 -0.30
CA ALA A 246 -8.86 -5.59 -0.44
C ALA A 246 -9.55 -6.97 -0.43
N SER A 247 -8.79 -8.08 -0.32
CA SER A 247 -9.37 -9.43 -0.31
C SER A 247 -10.36 -9.62 0.84
N LYS A 248 -11.48 -10.30 0.55
CA LYS A 248 -12.43 -10.75 1.58
C LYS A 248 -11.80 -11.76 2.55
N LYS A 249 -10.77 -12.52 2.13
CA LYS A 249 -10.08 -13.52 2.96
C LYS A 249 -8.93 -12.88 3.74
N TRP A 250 -8.97 -12.97 5.06
CA TRP A 250 -7.95 -12.35 5.92
C TRP A 250 -6.56 -12.97 5.74
N GLN A 251 -6.46 -14.24 5.36
CA GLN A 251 -5.18 -14.92 5.11
C GLN A 251 -4.46 -14.29 3.92
N GLU A 252 -5.18 -14.02 2.83
CA GLU A 252 -4.63 -13.35 1.64
C GLU A 252 -4.18 -11.93 1.96
N ARG A 253 -4.96 -11.19 2.78
CA ARG A 253 -4.55 -9.87 3.26
C ARG A 253 -3.27 -9.95 4.10
N LYS A 254 -3.20 -10.91 5.03
CA LYS A 254 -2.01 -11.09 5.89
C LYS A 254 -0.78 -11.43 5.05
N GLU A 255 -0.89 -12.35 4.10
CA GLU A 255 0.20 -12.73 3.19
C GLU A 255 0.71 -11.54 2.36
N ALA A 256 -0.21 -10.69 1.89
CA ALA A 256 0.16 -9.45 1.21
C ALA A 256 0.96 -8.52 2.13
N PHE A 257 0.54 -8.35 3.39
CA PHE A 257 1.28 -7.56 4.37
C PHE A 257 2.61 -8.18 4.81
N ASP A 258 2.71 -9.50 4.90
CA ASP A 258 3.97 -10.20 5.19
C ASP A 258 4.97 -9.96 4.04
N SER A 259 4.49 -9.95 2.80
CA SER A 259 5.31 -9.62 1.63
C SER A 259 5.73 -8.15 1.61
N ILE A 260 4.81 -7.24 1.94
CA ILE A 260 5.12 -5.81 2.13
C ILE A 260 6.20 -5.62 3.20
N LEU A 261 6.06 -6.29 4.34
CA LEU A 261 7.01 -6.24 5.44
C LEU A 261 8.40 -6.72 4.98
N SER A 262 8.49 -7.85 4.28
CA SER A 262 9.76 -8.38 3.76
C SER A 262 10.47 -7.38 2.84
N ILE A 263 9.73 -6.66 1.98
CA ILE A 263 10.29 -5.61 1.13
C ILE A 263 10.85 -4.47 1.99
N MET A 264 10.09 -4.01 2.98
CA MET A 264 10.51 -2.92 3.87
C MET A 264 11.76 -3.29 4.68
N GLU A 265 11.87 -4.54 5.13
CA GLU A 265 13.06 -5.04 5.84
C GLU A 265 14.31 -5.08 4.97
N SER A 266 14.14 -5.26 3.65
CA SER A 266 15.25 -5.21 2.69
C SER A 266 15.69 -3.78 2.33
N ALA A 267 14.91 -2.75 2.70
CA ALA A 267 15.14 -1.36 2.31
C ALA A 267 15.67 -0.52 3.50
N PRO A 268 16.99 -0.30 3.63
CA PRO A 268 17.59 0.36 4.80
C PRO A 268 17.30 1.87 4.87
N ARG A 269 16.92 2.49 3.74
CA ARG A 269 16.54 3.89 3.66
C ARG A 269 15.48 4.07 2.59
N VAL A 270 14.42 4.80 2.92
CA VAL A 270 13.30 5.07 2.01
C VAL A 270 13.04 6.57 1.97
N ALA A 271 13.00 7.14 0.76
CA ALA A 271 12.60 8.53 0.58
C ALA A 271 11.08 8.64 0.43
N ILE A 272 10.50 9.72 0.95
CA ILE A 272 9.07 9.98 0.83
C ILE A 272 8.69 10.29 -0.62
N SER A 273 7.56 9.73 -1.07
CA SER A 273 6.97 10.00 -2.39
C SER A 273 5.44 10.02 -2.27
N PRO A 274 4.71 10.67 -3.20
CA PRO A 274 3.25 10.64 -3.20
C PRO A 274 2.67 9.21 -3.23
N GLN A 275 3.33 8.30 -3.96
CA GLN A 275 2.94 6.90 -4.04
C GLN A 275 3.14 6.20 -2.69
N LEU A 276 4.28 6.42 -2.03
CA LEU A 276 4.53 5.86 -0.70
C LEU A 276 3.55 6.40 0.33
N GLN A 277 3.20 7.69 0.29
CA GLN A 277 2.19 8.29 1.16
C GLN A 277 0.82 7.64 0.99
N GLN A 278 0.41 7.36 -0.26
CA GLN A 278 -0.82 6.65 -0.54
C GLN A 278 -0.79 5.22 0.01
N ILE A 279 0.35 4.53 -0.11
CA ILE A 279 0.55 3.20 0.44
C ILE A 279 0.44 3.26 1.96
N MET A 280 1.20 4.13 2.64
CA MET A 280 1.14 4.33 4.10
C MET A 280 -0.28 4.62 4.59
N THR A 281 -1.02 5.49 3.90
CA THR A 281 -2.43 5.78 4.21
C THR A 281 -3.31 4.53 4.12
N THR A 282 -3.04 3.66 3.14
CA THR A 282 -3.77 2.40 2.97
C THR A 282 -3.42 1.40 4.08
N ILE A 283 -2.14 1.24 4.40
CA ILE A 283 -1.69 0.38 5.52
C ILE A 283 -2.31 0.85 6.84
N LEU A 284 -2.31 2.17 7.09
CA LEU A 284 -2.86 2.77 8.30
C LEU A 284 -4.38 2.51 8.43
N LYS A 285 -5.13 2.66 7.33
CA LYS A 285 -6.56 2.33 7.29
C LYS A 285 -6.84 0.86 7.59
N VAL A 286 -6.05 -0.06 7.04
CA VAL A 286 -6.20 -1.49 7.32
C VAL A 286 -5.84 -1.80 8.78
N MET A 287 -4.72 -1.26 9.29
CA MET A 287 -4.34 -1.42 10.69
C MET A 287 -5.46 -0.97 11.66
N ASP A 288 -6.13 0.15 11.34
CA ASP A 288 -7.22 0.68 12.15
C ASP A 288 -8.51 -0.16 12.03
N LYS A 289 -8.92 -0.51 10.80
CA LYS A 289 -10.27 -1.03 10.51
C LYS A 289 -10.37 -2.54 10.26
N ASP A 290 -9.27 -3.25 10.08
CA ASP A 290 -9.33 -4.70 9.81
C ASP A 290 -9.89 -5.46 11.03
N VAL A 291 -10.85 -6.34 10.76
CA VAL A 291 -11.50 -7.18 11.76
C VAL A 291 -10.56 -8.27 12.30
N ASN A 292 -9.53 -8.66 11.54
CA ASN A 292 -8.59 -9.69 11.94
C ASN A 292 -7.35 -9.06 12.58
N ILE A 293 -7.16 -9.35 13.87
CA ILE A 293 -6.06 -8.79 14.67
C ILE A 293 -4.67 -9.13 14.13
N ASN A 294 -4.50 -10.29 13.48
CA ASN A 294 -3.21 -10.69 12.93
C ASN A 294 -2.84 -9.87 11.69
N VAL A 295 -3.84 -9.46 10.89
CA VAL A 295 -3.62 -8.55 9.76
C VAL A 295 -3.17 -7.19 10.29
N ALA A 296 -3.91 -6.63 11.25
CA ALA A 296 -3.55 -5.36 11.88
C ALA A 296 -2.16 -5.40 12.54
N SER A 297 -1.79 -6.54 13.16
CA SER A 297 -0.46 -6.77 13.75
C SER A 297 0.65 -6.68 12.70
N THR A 298 0.49 -7.36 11.55
CA THR A 298 1.48 -7.25 10.46
C THR A 298 1.52 -5.83 9.88
N CYS A 299 0.38 -5.14 9.75
CA CYS A 299 0.38 -3.73 9.31
C CYS A 299 1.20 -2.84 10.25
N ALA A 300 1.06 -3.02 11.57
CA ALA A 300 1.83 -2.27 12.55
C ALA A 300 3.34 -2.54 12.39
N LYS A 301 3.75 -3.80 12.22
CA LYS A 301 5.15 -4.18 11.91
C LYS A 301 5.68 -3.49 10.67
N SER A 302 4.92 -3.51 9.57
CA SER A 302 5.30 -2.85 8.31
C SER A 302 5.51 -1.35 8.52
N MET A 303 4.59 -0.69 9.24
CA MET A 303 4.71 0.73 9.56
C MET A 303 5.91 1.02 10.48
N THR A 304 6.25 0.12 11.41
CA THR A 304 7.44 0.27 12.27
C THR A 304 8.70 0.26 11.43
N LYS A 305 8.83 -0.68 10.48
CA LYS A 305 9.98 -0.73 9.56
C LYS A 305 10.05 0.52 8.69
N LEU A 306 8.92 1.00 8.16
CA LEU A 306 8.90 2.25 7.41
C LEU A 306 9.36 3.45 8.23
N ALA A 307 8.90 3.59 9.47
CA ALA A 307 9.32 4.68 10.35
C ALA A 307 10.85 4.70 10.53
N LEU A 308 11.44 3.52 10.77
CA LEU A 308 12.89 3.34 10.93
C LEU A 308 13.66 3.64 9.63
N SER A 309 13.12 3.26 8.47
CA SER A 309 13.77 3.48 7.17
C SER A 309 13.62 4.92 6.65
N MET A 310 12.49 5.59 6.94
CA MET A 310 12.23 6.98 6.52
C MET A 310 12.97 7.99 7.41
N ARG A 311 13.01 7.75 8.72
CA ARG A 311 13.69 8.58 9.74
C ARG A 311 13.12 9.97 9.98
N THR A 312 12.31 10.53 9.09
CA THR A 312 11.61 11.81 9.25
C THR A 312 10.16 11.73 8.78
N ASP A 313 9.35 12.74 9.14
CA ASP A 313 8.03 13.00 8.54
C ASP A 313 7.01 11.86 8.63
N PHE A 314 7.03 11.09 9.72
CA PHE A 314 6.18 9.91 9.89
C PHE A 314 5.19 10.02 11.04
N ALA A 315 5.61 10.53 12.21
CA ALA A 315 4.80 10.45 13.43
C ALA A 315 3.41 11.10 13.31
N VAL A 316 3.34 12.29 12.70
CA VAL A 316 2.09 13.07 12.59
C VAL A 316 0.97 12.27 11.90
N MET A 317 1.33 11.44 10.91
CA MET A 317 0.37 10.61 10.18
C MET A 317 -0.21 9.48 11.04
N VAL A 318 0.56 8.96 11.99
CA VAL A 318 0.30 7.65 12.61
C VAL A 318 -0.13 7.74 14.07
N MET A 319 0.37 8.73 14.82
CA MET A 319 0.21 8.78 16.29
C MET A 319 -1.24 8.74 16.76
N ALA A 320 -2.11 9.58 16.19
CA ALA A 320 -3.52 9.65 16.61
C ALA A 320 -4.25 8.30 16.43
N VAL A 321 -4.03 7.63 15.29
CA VAL A 321 -4.63 6.33 14.97
C VAL A 321 -4.10 5.25 15.91
N VAL A 322 -2.79 5.23 16.16
CA VAL A 322 -2.19 4.23 17.06
C VAL A 322 -2.70 4.40 18.50
N PHE A 323 -2.78 5.62 19.02
CA PHE A 323 -3.33 5.86 20.36
C PHE A 323 -4.80 5.42 20.49
N ASP A 324 -5.63 5.59 19.45
CA ASP A 324 -6.98 5.02 19.46
C ASP A 324 -6.95 3.49 19.47
N LYS A 325 -6.07 2.89 18.64
CA LYS A 325 -5.99 1.43 18.48
C LYS A 325 -5.37 0.71 19.69
N LEU A 326 -4.61 1.41 20.54
CA LEU A 326 -4.05 0.87 21.79
C LEU A 326 -5.10 0.46 22.84
N LYS A 327 -6.40 0.62 22.56
CA LYS A 327 -7.48 -0.04 23.31
C LYS A 327 -7.40 -1.58 23.27
N GLU A 328 -6.68 -2.13 22.29
CA GLU A 328 -6.51 -3.57 22.11
C GLU A 328 -5.62 -4.18 23.20
N LYS A 329 -6.14 -5.21 23.88
CA LYS A 329 -5.46 -5.86 25.02
C LYS A 329 -4.64 -7.09 24.63
N LYS A 330 -4.82 -7.65 23.44
CA LYS A 330 -4.06 -8.83 23.03
C LYS A 330 -2.64 -8.42 22.65
N ALA A 331 -1.65 -9.08 23.27
CA ALA A 331 -0.23 -8.76 23.08
C ALA A 331 0.19 -8.80 21.60
N VAL A 332 -0.39 -9.71 20.80
CA VAL A 332 -0.09 -9.86 19.36
C VAL A 332 -0.21 -8.57 18.56
N LEU A 333 -1.13 -7.68 18.91
CA LEU A 333 -1.25 -6.36 18.26
C LEU A 333 -0.71 -5.25 19.16
N ARG A 334 -0.98 -5.31 20.47
CA ARG A 334 -0.55 -4.25 21.39
C ARG A 334 0.97 -4.05 21.38
N SER A 335 1.76 -5.12 21.39
CA SER A 335 3.23 -5.01 21.37
C SER A 335 3.70 -4.33 20.09
N GLU A 336 3.12 -4.67 18.94
CA GLU A 336 3.49 -4.10 17.64
C GLU A 336 3.08 -2.62 17.51
N LEU A 337 1.92 -2.24 18.05
CA LEU A 337 1.49 -0.83 18.13
C LEU A 337 2.42 -0.02 19.04
N VAL A 338 2.89 -0.60 20.14
CA VAL A 338 3.86 0.03 21.03
C VAL A 338 5.19 0.25 20.32
N GLU A 339 5.70 -0.75 19.61
CA GLU A 339 6.92 -0.62 18.82
C GLU A 339 6.77 0.43 17.71
N LEU A 340 5.61 0.46 17.04
CA LEU A 340 5.28 1.46 16.04
C LEU A 340 5.29 2.88 16.61
N CYS A 341 4.63 3.11 17.75
CA CYS A 341 4.66 4.40 18.45
C CYS A 341 6.10 4.82 18.78
N ASP A 342 6.88 3.91 19.34
CA ASP A 342 8.23 4.18 19.82
C ASP A 342 9.20 4.49 18.66
N ALA A 343 9.01 3.87 17.49
CA ALA A 343 9.74 4.15 16.26
C ALA A 343 9.25 5.43 15.56
N ALA A 344 7.93 5.63 15.48
CA ALA A 344 7.36 6.85 14.90
C ALA A 344 7.82 8.10 15.66
N ALA A 345 7.90 8.03 16.99
CA ALA A 345 8.36 9.14 17.83
C ALA A 345 9.80 9.59 17.56
N THR A 346 10.64 8.76 16.94
CA THR A 346 12.01 9.17 16.58
C THR A 346 12.08 9.99 15.30
N THR A 347 10.97 10.14 14.58
CA THR A 347 10.93 10.79 13.25
C THR A 347 10.61 12.29 13.30
N THR A 348 10.13 12.79 14.43
CA THR A 348 9.80 14.21 14.60
C THR A 348 9.74 14.57 16.10
N PRO A 349 9.99 15.83 16.48
CA PRO A 349 9.87 16.28 17.87
C PRO A 349 8.46 16.11 18.45
N LEU A 350 8.36 15.97 19.77
CA LEU A 350 7.09 15.76 20.49
C LEU A 350 6.07 16.87 20.22
N GLU A 351 6.56 18.09 20.02
CA GLU A 351 5.79 19.30 19.69
C GLU A 351 4.90 19.12 18.45
N CYS A 352 5.29 18.27 17.50
CA CYS A 352 4.54 18.06 16.26
C CYS A 352 3.33 17.12 16.43
N TYR A 353 3.17 16.45 17.57
CA TYR A 353 2.08 15.51 17.81
C TYR A 353 1.54 15.56 19.25
N THR A 354 1.66 16.71 19.93
CA THR A 354 1.12 16.92 21.29
C THR A 354 -0.38 16.69 21.37
N GLU A 355 -1.13 17.17 20.36
CA GLU A 355 -2.58 16.99 20.26
C GLU A 355 -2.97 15.51 20.30
N ALA A 356 -2.29 14.67 19.51
CA ALA A 356 -2.54 13.23 19.50
C ALA A 356 -2.28 12.58 20.88
N VAL A 357 -1.25 13.04 21.61
CA VAL A 357 -0.97 12.54 22.97
C VAL A 357 -2.07 12.98 23.95
N CYS A 358 -2.48 14.25 23.90
CA CYS A 358 -3.56 14.78 24.73
C CYS A 358 -4.87 14.01 24.48
N ASP A 359 -5.23 13.77 23.22
CA ASP A 359 -6.40 12.99 22.83
C ASP A 359 -6.32 11.54 23.33
N GLY A 360 -5.14 10.92 23.23
CA GLY A 360 -4.88 9.58 23.75
C GLY A 360 -5.10 9.47 25.25
N LEU A 361 -4.58 10.44 26.02
CA LEU A 361 -4.79 10.55 27.47
C LEU A 361 -6.25 10.87 27.84
N ALA A 362 -7.04 11.41 26.90
CA ALA A 362 -8.45 11.74 27.10
C ALA A 362 -9.43 10.66 26.61
N LYS A 363 -8.95 9.56 26.02
CA LYS A 363 -9.81 8.47 25.52
C LYS A 363 -10.72 7.91 26.61
N SER A 364 -11.94 7.54 26.25
CA SER A 364 -12.90 6.90 27.17
C SER A 364 -12.41 5.52 27.65
N ASN A 365 -11.66 4.80 26.81
CA ASN A 365 -11.11 3.50 27.14
C ASN A 365 -9.88 3.60 28.07
N PRO A 366 -9.87 2.97 29.26
CA PRO A 366 -8.74 3.02 30.20
C PRO A 366 -7.43 2.46 29.64
N GLN A 367 -7.49 1.37 28.85
CA GLN A 367 -6.31 0.78 28.23
C GLN A 367 -5.60 1.79 27.31
N SER A 368 -6.35 2.51 26.47
CA SER A 368 -5.78 3.56 25.61
C SER A 368 -5.06 4.62 26.44
N ARG A 369 -5.70 5.14 27.49
CA ARG A 369 -5.10 6.16 28.37
C ARG A 369 -3.81 5.65 29.01
N ALA A 370 -3.83 4.44 29.58
CA ALA A 370 -2.67 3.81 30.21
C ALA A 370 -1.52 3.61 29.21
N GLN A 371 -1.81 3.11 28.01
CA GLN A 371 -0.78 2.89 26.99
C GLN A 371 -0.20 4.19 26.42
N THR A 372 -1.02 5.23 26.24
CA THR A 372 -0.52 6.57 25.86
C THR A 372 0.38 7.16 26.95
N ALA A 373 0.02 7.03 28.22
CA ALA A 373 0.88 7.46 29.33
C ALA A 373 2.19 6.64 29.39
N LEU A 374 2.13 5.32 29.22
CA LEU A 374 3.33 4.46 29.15
C LEU A 374 4.24 4.84 27.98
N PHE A 375 3.67 5.17 26.81
CA PHE A 375 4.43 5.73 25.68
C PHE A 375 5.18 6.99 26.08
N LEU A 376 4.49 7.96 26.70
CA LEU A 376 5.11 9.21 27.09
C LEU A 376 6.23 8.99 28.12
N SER A 377 6.05 8.06 29.05
CA SER A 377 7.08 7.67 30.01
C SER A 377 8.33 7.10 29.31
N ARG A 378 8.16 6.21 28.33
CA ARG A 378 9.29 5.64 27.56
C ARG A 378 9.97 6.70 26.69
N LEU A 379 9.21 7.58 26.05
CA LEU A 379 9.74 8.67 25.24
C LEU A 379 10.59 9.61 26.10
N LEU A 380 10.02 10.14 27.20
CA LEU A 380 10.73 11.03 28.11
C LEU A 380 11.97 10.37 28.73
N SER A 381 11.98 9.04 28.86
CA SER A 381 13.16 8.27 29.29
C SER A 381 14.39 8.38 28.40
N ARG A 382 14.21 8.90 27.18
CA ARG A 382 15.31 9.20 26.24
C ARG A 382 15.84 10.63 26.38
N HIS A 383 15.18 11.49 27.15
CA HIS A 383 15.56 12.89 27.33
C HIS A 383 16.37 13.13 28.63
N ASN A 384 17.14 14.20 28.63
CA ASN A 384 17.80 14.75 29.82
C ASN A 384 17.41 16.23 29.98
N SER A 385 17.98 16.93 30.96
CA SER A 385 17.66 18.34 31.24
C SER A 385 17.85 19.27 30.05
N SER A 386 18.77 18.94 29.14
CA SER A 386 19.11 19.77 27.97
C SER A 386 18.22 19.49 26.76
N THR A 387 17.63 18.30 26.66
CA THR A 387 16.79 17.90 25.52
C THR A 387 15.32 17.83 25.86
N PHE A 388 14.92 18.16 27.09
CA PHE A 388 13.55 18.02 27.58
C PHE A 388 12.56 18.92 26.82
N PRO A 389 11.47 18.38 26.24
CA PRO A 389 10.52 19.13 25.42
C PRO A 389 9.52 19.90 26.31
N ILE A 390 9.99 21.01 26.89
CA ILE A 390 9.28 21.74 27.95
C ILE A 390 7.90 22.25 27.51
N GLU A 391 7.79 22.82 26.31
CA GLU A 391 6.53 23.39 25.81
C GLU A 391 5.50 22.31 25.51
N ALA A 392 5.93 21.19 24.90
CA ALA A 392 5.06 20.05 24.70
C ALA A 392 4.54 19.47 26.04
N ILE A 393 5.42 19.33 27.03
CA ILE A 393 5.02 18.80 28.34
C ILE A 393 4.09 19.75 29.10
N LYS A 394 4.25 21.07 28.98
CA LYS A 394 3.27 22.02 29.52
C LYS A 394 1.88 21.78 28.95
N GLN A 395 1.77 21.53 27.65
CA GLN A 395 0.49 21.26 26.99
C GLN A 395 -0.12 19.91 27.42
N ILE A 396 0.71 18.88 27.59
CA ILE A 396 0.26 17.51 27.92
C ILE A 396 -0.04 17.35 29.43
N MET A 397 0.55 18.18 30.30
CA MET A 397 0.45 18.07 31.76
C MET A 397 -0.98 17.94 32.32
N PRO A 398 -1.98 18.72 31.86
CA PRO A 398 -3.35 18.57 32.36
C PRO A 398 -3.91 17.16 32.15
N GLY A 399 -3.59 16.52 31.03
CA GLY A 399 -3.98 15.13 30.75
C GLY A 399 -3.31 14.12 31.68
N ILE A 400 -2.01 14.32 31.97
CA ILE A 400 -1.25 13.47 32.90
C ILE A 400 -1.82 13.58 34.32
N LEU A 401 -2.12 14.79 34.78
CA LEU A 401 -2.71 15.04 36.09
C LEU A 401 -4.11 14.42 36.22
N LYS A 402 -4.92 14.47 35.15
CA LYS A 402 -6.21 13.77 35.12
C LYS A 402 -6.03 12.25 35.23
N CYS A 403 -5.07 11.67 34.51
CA CYS A 403 -4.78 10.24 34.55
C CYS A 403 -4.23 9.76 35.91
N SER A 404 -3.52 10.61 36.67
CA SER A 404 -2.98 10.23 37.99
C SER A 404 -4.07 10.01 39.05
N SER A 405 -5.26 10.54 38.80
CA SER A 405 -6.45 10.39 39.63
C SER A 405 -7.55 9.58 38.93
N ASP A 406 -7.18 8.81 37.90
CA ASP A 406 -8.13 7.96 37.16
C ASP A 406 -8.74 6.88 38.06
N ALA A 407 -9.94 6.42 37.72
CA ALA A 407 -10.58 5.32 38.45
C ALA A 407 -9.83 3.99 38.25
N ASP A 408 -9.22 3.80 37.08
CA ASP A 408 -8.45 2.61 36.73
C ASP A 408 -7.02 2.66 37.31
N GLY A 409 -6.60 1.57 37.96
CA GLY A 409 -5.28 1.48 38.61
C GLY A 409 -4.11 1.51 37.62
N GLU A 410 -4.23 0.87 36.46
CA GLU A 410 -3.15 0.84 35.47
C GLU A 410 -2.92 2.23 34.85
N VAL A 411 -3.98 3.02 34.69
CA VAL A 411 -3.90 4.39 34.20
C VAL A 411 -3.17 5.28 35.21
N ARG A 412 -3.48 5.16 36.50
CA ARG A 412 -2.78 5.90 37.56
C ARG A 412 -1.30 5.53 37.61
N GLU A 413 -0.98 4.24 37.59
CA GLU A 413 0.40 3.75 37.60
C GLU A 413 1.19 4.29 36.40
N ALA A 414 0.60 4.24 35.20
CA ALA A 414 1.21 4.76 33.99
C ALA A 414 1.46 6.28 34.07
N ALA A 415 0.51 7.06 34.61
CA ALA A 415 0.67 8.48 34.83
C ALA A 415 1.81 8.78 35.82
N PHE A 416 1.93 8.02 36.90
CA PHE A 416 3.04 8.18 37.85
C PHE A 416 4.41 7.87 37.21
N ARG A 417 4.49 6.89 36.31
CA ARG A 417 5.72 6.63 35.53
C ARG A 417 6.11 7.83 34.66
N VAL A 418 5.14 8.50 34.02
CA VAL A 418 5.41 9.75 33.28
C VAL A 418 5.99 10.81 34.21
N MET A 419 5.37 11.03 35.37
CA MET A 419 5.83 12.02 36.34
C MET A 419 7.24 11.71 36.86
N ALA A 420 7.54 10.44 37.09
CA ALA A 420 8.88 9.97 37.45
C ALA A 420 9.89 10.26 36.33
N ALA A 421 9.53 10.03 35.07
CA ALA A 421 10.37 10.37 33.92
C ALA A 421 10.63 11.88 33.81
N ILE A 422 9.61 12.73 34.02
CA ILE A 422 9.77 14.19 34.08
C ILE A 422 10.73 14.57 35.21
N LEU A 423 10.51 14.03 36.41
CA LEU A 423 11.36 14.27 37.58
C LEU A 423 12.82 13.91 37.32
N ARG A 424 13.06 12.79 36.64
CA ARG A 424 14.39 12.38 36.24
C ARG A 424 15.03 13.35 35.24
N CYS A 425 14.27 13.85 34.26
CA CYS A 425 14.79 14.74 33.24
C CYS A 425 15.18 16.13 33.77
N VAL A 426 14.30 16.77 34.57
CA VAL A 426 14.48 18.19 34.95
C VAL A 426 14.82 18.39 36.43
N GLY A 427 14.78 17.33 37.24
CA GLY A 427 15.03 17.38 38.67
C GLY A 427 13.88 17.99 39.48
N MET A 428 13.95 17.83 40.80
CA MET A 428 12.88 18.22 41.73
C MET A 428 12.49 19.71 41.65
N PRO A 429 13.42 20.69 41.63
CA PRO A 429 13.05 22.11 41.62
C PRO A 429 12.26 22.51 40.38
N ALA A 430 12.66 22.04 39.20
CA ALA A 430 11.95 22.33 37.96
C ALA A 430 10.64 21.54 37.83
N SER A 431 10.60 20.30 38.32
CA SER A 431 9.40 19.44 38.27
C SER A 431 8.22 19.99 39.06
N LYS A 432 8.49 20.72 40.16
CA LYS A 432 7.45 21.41 40.95
C LYS A 432 6.62 22.39 40.13
N ARG A 433 7.19 22.97 39.07
CA ARG A 433 6.48 23.89 38.16
C ARG A 433 5.38 23.20 37.36
N PHE A 434 5.42 21.87 37.27
CA PHE A 434 4.45 21.07 36.50
C PHE A 434 3.55 20.21 37.38
N LEU A 435 4.09 19.65 38.46
CA LEU A 435 3.43 18.60 39.25
C LEU A 435 2.60 19.11 40.45
N CYS A 436 2.76 20.39 40.80
CA CYS A 436 1.97 21.22 41.74
C CYS A 436 1.46 20.65 43.09
N THR A 437 1.69 19.40 43.48
CA THR A 437 1.24 18.84 44.76
C THR A 437 2.26 17.89 45.40
N LEU A 438 2.54 18.09 46.69
CA LEU A 438 3.44 17.26 47.51
C LEU A 438 2.93 15.82 47.69
N ILE A 439 1.61 15.64 47.75
CA ILE A 439 0.92 14.35 47.89
C ILE A 439 1.30 13.38 46.77
N LEU A 440 1.51 13.91 45.57
CA LEU A 440 1.88 13.14 44.39
C LEU A 440 3.28 12.53 44.53
N PHE A 441 4.21 13.28 45.11
CA PHE A 441 5.57 12.82 45.36
C PHE A 441 5.63 11.73 46.43
N GLU A 442 4.80 11.84 47.47
CA GLU A 442 4.68 10.81 48.50
C GLU A 442 4.07 9.51 47.95
N LYS A 443 3.07 9.61 47.05
CA LYS A 443 2.50 8.45 46.36
C LYS A 443 3.49 7.76 45.42
N ILE A 444 4.21 8.53 44.58
CA ILE A 444 5.28 7.98 43.73
C ILE A 444 6.34 7.26 44.57
N ARG A 445 6.71 7.86 45.72
CA ARG A 445 7.68 7.28 46.66
C ARG A 445 7.14 6.02 47.36
N ALA A 446 5.85 5.98 47.69
CA ALA A 446 5.22 4.84 48.35
C ALA A 446 5.00 3.65 47.40
N GLU A 447 4.63 3.91 46.14
CA GLU A 447 4.28 2.89 45.15
C GLU A 447 5.52 2.25 44.51
N PHE A 448 6.56 3.04 44.24
CA PHE A 448 7.79 2.54 43.62
C PHE A 448 8.97 2.39 44.59
N GLY A 449 8.83 2.85 45.85
CA GLY A 449 9.83 2.70 46.90
C GLY A 449 11.25 3.05 46.46
N ASP A 450 12.22 2.22 46.87
CA ASP A 450 13.59 2.22 46.34
C ASP A 450 13.73 1.45 45.00
N LYS A 451 12.66 0.80 44.49
CA LYS A 451 12.66 0.02 43.23
C LYS A 451 12.51 0.85 41.96
N ALA A 452 12.20 2.14 42.08
CA ALA A 452 12.43 3.12 41.01
C ALA A 452 13.94 3.28 40.65
N ALA A 453 14.80 2.57 41.39
CA ALA A 453 16.25 2.56 41.33
C ALA A 453 16.91 2.49 39.95
N PRO A 454 16.51 1.66 38.96
CA PRO A 454 17.30 1.60 37.72
C PRO A 454 17.25 2.91 36.92
N GLU A 455 16.13 3.62 36.96
CA GLU A 455 15.94 4.88 36.21
C GLU A 455 16.17 6.13 37.07
N ILE A 456 16.12 6.03 38.41
CA ILE A 456 16.32 7.15 39.34
C ILE A 456 17.74 7.18 39.98
N LEU A 457 18.50 6.07 40.06
CA LEU A 457 19.81 6.04 40.75
C LEU A 457 20.94 6.86 40.11
N ARG A 458 20.79 7.39 38.89
CA ARG A 458 21.77 8.37 38.36
C ARG A 458 21.70 9.75 39.00
N LEU A 459 20.74 10.02 39.90
CA LEU A 459 20.58 11.31 40.57
C LEU A 459 21.17 11.39 41.99
N ARG A 460 21.88 10.36 42.48
CA ARG A 460 22.39 10.33 43.86
C ARG A 460 23.92 10.37 44.04
N VAL A 461 24.68 10.87 43.07
CA VAL A 461 26.13 11.10 43.28
C VAL A 461 26.49 12.54 43.67
N SER A 462 25.58 13.53 43.58
CA SER A 462 26.01 14.93 43.77
C SER A 462 25.45 15.67 44.98
N ILE A 463 24.81 14.98 45.94
CA ILE A 463 24.41 15.62 47.21
C ILE A 463 24.70 14.65 48.35
N THR A 464 25.99 14.48 48.68
CA THR A 464 26.56 14.62 50.03
C THR A 464 27.99 14.06 50.05
N LYS A 465 28.91 14.88 50.59
CA LYS A 465 30.30 14.60 50.97
C LYS A 465 31.35 14.51 49.83
N ASN A 466 32.13 15.58 49.73
CA ASN A 466 33.52 15.53 49.28
C ASN A 466 34.30 14.60 50.25
N PRO A 467 34.95 13.54 49.75
CA PRO A 467 36.40 13.56 49.76
C PRO A 467 37.02 12.96 48.48
N LYS A 468 37.90 13.74 47.84
CA LYS A 468 39.02 13.33 46.96
C LYS A 468 38.91 11.94 46.31
N VAL A 469 38.47 11.88 45.05
CA VAL A 469 38.76 10.75 44.15
C VAL A 469 39.29 11.29 42.83
N ARG A 470 40.49 10.82 42.43
CA ARG A 470 41.18 11.16 41.18
C ARG A 470 40.38 10.60 39.98
N TRP A 471 40.19 11.43 38.95
CA TRP A 471 39.70 11.00 37.65
C TRP A 471 40.80 10.24 36.89
N PRO A 472 40.54 9.04 36.31
CA PRO A 472 41.41 8.50 35.28
C PRO A 472 41.18 9.26 33.97
N VAL A 473 42.29 9.78 33.48
CA VAL A 473 42.65 10.29 32.15
C VAL A 473 41.69 9.92 31.01
N VAL A 474 41.27 10.96 30.29
CA VAL A 474 40.61 10.96 28.99
C VAL A 474 41.47 10.24 27.95
N LEU A 475 40.93 9.23 27.28
CA LEU A 475 41.45 8.76 25.99
C LEU A 475 40.65 9.46 24.89
N ASP A 476 41.23 10.54 24.37
CA ASP A 476 40.85 11.21 23.15
C ASP A 476 41.30 10.34 21.96
N VAL A 477 40.35 9.93 21.12
CA VAL A 477 40.64 9.22 19.87
C VAL A 477 40.03 9.99 18.72
N THR A 478 40.38 11.26 18.61
CA THR A 478 40.43 11.96 17.32
C THR A 478 41.84 11.90 16.76
N ARG A 479 42.29 10.70 16.37
CA ARG A 479 43.39 10.42 15.41
C ARG A 479 43.62 8.90 15.29
N LEU A 480 42.82 8.27 14.43
CA LEU A 480 43.18 7.22 13.43
C LEU A 480 41.90 6.61 12.86
#